data_AF-A0A443RVL6-F1
#
_entry.id   AF-A0A443RVL6-F1
#
_cell.length_a   1.000
_cell.length_b   1.000
_cell.length_c   1.000
_cell.angle_alpha   90.00
_cell.angle_beta   90.00
_cell.angle_gamma   90.00
#
_symmetry.space_group_name_H-M   'P 1'
#
loop_
_entity.id
_entity.type
_entity.pdbx_description
1 polymer ?
#
loop_
_entity_poly.entity_id
_entity_poly.type
_entity_poly.pdbx_seq_one_letter_code
_entity_poly.pdbx_strand_id
1 'polypeptide(L)'
;MSYLINERRTKKVAKNDILQLLLDAETEELKKNDDPSDKKHFSEESIRSLDNNNIFKNFKIRNKKLTSDEILAQIVLLMLAGYHTTAVLLGYCTYALAIFPGVQEKLHAELKRLFSKEEDINYENLNACVYLDAFISETLRYYPPVVAYDLVASKDYNLPDGLLIEKGVRINFPAYAVHHDPEYYENP
;
A
#
# COMPACT_ATOMS: atom_id res chain seq x y z
N MET A 1 13.64 15.92 10.06
CA MET A 1 13.28 14.55 10.48
C MET A 1 14.12 14.05 11.66
N SER A 2 15.45 14.23 11.64
CA SER A 2 16.34 13.81 12.74
C SER A 2 16.01 14.42 14.10
N TYR A 3 15.49 15.66 14.12
CA TYR A 3 14.97 16.30 15.34
C TYR A 3 13.82 15.50 15.97
N LEU A 4 12.84 15.08 15.17
CA LEU A 4 11.66 14.33 15.64
C LEU A 4 12.05 12.94 16.16
N ILE A 5 13.01 12.27 15.52
CA ILE A 5 13.56 10.99 15.97
C ILE A 5 14.21 11.16 17.35
N ASN A 6 15.07 12.18 17.52
CA ASN A 6 15.73 12.46 18.79
C ASN A 6 14.75 12.87 19.89
N GLU A 7 13.73 13.65 19.55
CA GLU A 7 12.66 14.02 20.47
C GLU A 7 11.89 12.78 20.98
N ARG A 8 11.56 11.83 20.09
CA ARG A 8 10.86 10.60 20.49
C ARG A 8 11.70 9.68 21.36
N ARG A 9 13.00 9.55 21.04
CA ARG A 9 13.96 8.79 21.85
C ARG A 9 14.11 9.37 23.26
N THR A 10 14.14 10.70 23.38
CA THR A 10 14.34 11.38 24.67
C THR A 10 13.08 11.43 25.52
N LYS A 11 11.91 11.69 24.93
CA LYS A 11 10.66 11.86 25.68
C LYS A 11 9.95 10.54 26.04
N LYS A 12 10.37 9.39 25.47
CA LYS A 12 9.72 8.06 25.63
C LYS A 12 8.19 8.08 25.42
N VAL A 13 7.69 9.01 24.61
CA VAL A 13 6.26 9.08 24.26
C VAL A 13 6.03 8.07 23.15
N ALA A 14 5.56 6.88 23.51
CA ALA A 14 5.18 5.85 22.55
C ALA A 14 3.86 6.24 21.88
N LYS A 15 3.83 6.22 20.55
CA LYS A 15 2.61 6.35 19.74
C LYS A 15 2.43 5.10 18.90
N ASN A 16 1.19 4.70 18.61
CA ASN A 16 0.91 3.61 17.68
C ASN A 16 1.04 4.12 16.23
N ASP A 17 2.26 4.39 15.78
CA ASP A 17 2.54 4.84 14.42
C ASP A 17 3.80 4.19 13.84
N ILE A 18 3.98 4.31 12.53
CA ILE A 18 5.08 3.70 11.78
C ILE A 18 6.45 4.15 12.29
N LEU A 19 6.59 5.40 12.70
CA LEU A 19 7.87 5.90 13.22
C LEU A 19 8.20 5.22 14.55
N GLN A 20 7.22 4.99 15.42
CA GLN A 20 7.46 4.21 16.63
C GLN A 20 7.81 2.75 16.31
N LEU A 21 7.11 2.11 15.37
CA LEU A 21 7.42 0.74 14.95
C LEU A 21 8.86 0.60 14.42
N LEU A 22 9.34 1.58 13.65
CA LEU A 22 10.72 1.59 13.14
C LEU A 22 11.76 1.82 14.25
N LEU A 23 11.42 2.61 15.28
CA LEU A 23 12.28 2.81 16.45
C LEU A 23 12.31 1.57 17.34
N ASP A 24 11.19 0.88 17.51
CA ASP A 24 11.11 -0.37 18.29
C ASP A 24 11.88 -1.50 17.58
N ALA A 25 11.91 -1.49 16.24
CA ALA A 25 12.75 -2.37 15.42
C ALA A 25 14.26 -2.09 15.56
N GLU A 26 14.66 -0.93 16.07
CA GLU A 26 16.05 -0.61 16.45
C GLU A 26 16.43 -1.25 17.79
N THR A 27 15.50 -1.28 18.75
CA THR A 27 15.79 -1.55 20.17
C THR A 27 15.44 -2.97 20.63
N GLU A 28 14.79 -3.81 19.81
CA GLU A 28 14.21 -5.12 20.20
C GLU A 28 13.10 -5.06 21.26
N GLU A 29 12.75 -3.87 21.76
CA GLU A 29 11.56 -3.67 22.61
C GLU A 29 10.31 -3.62 21.74
N LEU A 30 9.97 -4.74 21.07
CA LEU A 30 8.57 -5.00 20.77
C LEU A 30 7.90 -5.13 22.14
N LYS A 31 7.29 -4.05 22.63
CA LYS A 31 6.43 -4.13 23.81
C LYS A 31 5.46 -5.26 23.56
N LYS A 32 5.53 -6.31 24.39
CA LYS A 32 4.44 -7.26 24.53
C LYS A 32 3.25 -6.44 25.04
N ASN A 33 2.41 -5.95 24.14
CA ASN A 33 1.11 -5.46 24.54
C ASN A 33 0.39 -6.69 25.13
N ASP A 34 0.12 -6.67 26.43
CA ASP A 34 -0.63 -7.72 27.14
C ASP A 34 -2.13 -7.69 26.79
N ASP A 35 -2.50 -7.16 25.62
CA ASP A 35 -3.85 -7.25 25.09
C ASP A 35 -4.01 -8.61 24.37
N PRO A 36 -4.91 -9.50 24.81
CA PRO A 36 -5.13 -10.79 24.18
C PRO A 36 -5.64 -10.70 22.72
N SER A 37 -6.06 -9.51 22.25
CA SER A 37 -6.39 -9.27 20.84
C SER A 37 -5.17 -8.95 19.95
N ASP A 38 -4.06 -8.47 20.52
CA ASP A 38 -2.81 -8.12 19.83
C ASP A 38 -1.84 -9.31 19.66
N LYS A 39 -2.22 -10.51 20.12
CA LYS A 39 -1.40 -11.74 20.02
C LYS A 39 -1.26 -12.31 18.60
N LYS A 40 -1.59 -11.56 17.55
CA LYS A 40 -0.97 -11.80 16.24
C LYS A 40 0.44 -11.22 16.30
N HIS A 41 1.33 -11.94 16.98
CA HIS A 41 2.74 -11.86 16.60
C HIS A 41 2.78 -11.91 15.07
N PHE A 42 3.45 -10.95 14.42
CA PHE A 42 3.83 -11.04 13.01
C PHE A 42 4.84 -12.20 12.86
N SER A 43 4.37 -13.42 13.12
CA SER A 43 5.08 -14.66 12.94
C SER A 43 5.17 -14.95 11.46
N GLU A 44 6.20 -15.68 11.04
CA GLU A 44 6.30 -16.19 9.68
C GLU A 44 5.02 -16.92 9.25
N GLU A 45 4.33 -17.58 10.18
CA GLU A 45 3.02 -18.22 9.97
C GLU A 45 1.90 -17.23 9.61
N SER A 46 1.86 -16.06 10.24
CA SER A 46 0.85 -15.04 9.95
C SER A 46 1.02 -14.46 8.55
N ILE A 47 2.27 -14.20 8.14
CA ILE A 47 2.60 -13.73 6.78
C ILE A 47 2.33 -14.83 5.75
N ARG A 48 2.65 -16.09 6.06
CA ARG A 48 2.32 -17.24 5.21
C ARG A 48 0.81 -17.47 5.07
N SER A 49 0.02 -17.20 6.11
CA SER A 49 -1.45 -17.32 6.06
C SER A 49 -2.13 -16.20 5.27
N LEU A 50 -1.47 -15.04 5.13
CA LEU A 50 -1.93 -13.93 4.30
C LEU A 50 -1.47 -14.07 2.84
N ASP A 51 -0.57 -15.01 2.56
CA ASP A 51 0.06 -15.22 1.27
C ASP A 51 -0.55 -16.40 0.51
N ASN A 52 -1.80 -16.24 0.07
CA ASN A 52 -2.50 -17.24 -0.75
C ASN A 52 -1.76 -17.56 -2.07
N ASN A 53 -0.87 -16.66 -2.52
CA ASN A 53 -0.16 -16.74 -3.80
C ASN A 53 1.33 -17.09 -3.67
N ASN A 54 1.82 -17.47 -2.48
CA ASN A 54 3.21 -17.86 -2.23
C ASN A 54 4.28 -16.79 -2.60
N ILE A 55 3.90 -15.51 -2.67
CA ILE A 55 4.73 -14.37 -3.04
C ILE A 55 5.89 -14.17 -2.03
N PHE A 56 5.64 -14.46 -0.76
CA PHE A 56 6.55 -14.25 0.36
C PHE A 56 7.30 -15.53 0.78
N LYS A 57 7.22 -16.62 0.02
CA LYS A 57 7.92 -17.90 0.33
C LYS A 57 9.43 -17.74 0.57
N ASN A 58 10.06 -16.73 -0.04
CA ASN A 58 11.50 -16.48 0.06
C ASN A 58 11.88 -15.36 1.04
N PHE A 59 10.92 -14.77 1.75
CA PHE A 59 11.22 -13.73 2.74
C PHE A 59 11.78 -14.39 4.01
N LYS A 60 13.11 -14.49 4.10
CA LYS A 60 13.79 -14.80 5.36
C LYS A 60 13.70 -13.57 6.26
N ILE A 61 12.89 -13.65 7.32
CA ILE A 61 12.91 -12.64 8.38
C ILE A 61 14.28 -12.73 9.06
N ARG A 62 15.19 -11.82 8.71
CA ARG A 62 16.42 -11.65 9.48
C ARG A 62 16.05 -10.85 10.73
N ASN A 63 16.31 -11.42 11.90
CA ASN A 63 16.37 -10.67 13.16
C ASN A 63 17.60 -9.74 13.15
N LYS A 64 17.62 -8.76 12.24
CA LYS A 64 18.65 -7.74 12.14
C LYS A 64 18.02 -6.42 12.58
N LYS A 65 18.61 -5.79 13.59
CA LYS A 65 18.27 -4.43 14.03
C LYS A 65 18.45 -3.47 12.87
N LEU A 66 17.47 -2.57 12.68
CA LEU A 66 17.64 -1.46 11.74
C LEU A 66 18.62 -0.46 12.34
N THR A 67 19.59 -0.03 11.54
CA THR A 67 20.47 1.09 11.89
C THR A 67 19.70 2.41 11.82
N SER A 68 20.18 3.43 12.53
CA SER A 68 19.58 4.77 12.48
C SER A 68 19.50 5.34 11.05
N ASP A 69 20.46 5.03 10.19
CA ASP A 69 20.45 5.44 8.78
C ASP A 69 19.41 4.67 7.97
N GLU A 70 19.27 3.35 8.19
CA GLU A 70 18.22 2.54 7.58
C GLU A 70 16.83 3.06 8.01
N ILE A 71 16.63 3.40 9.28
CA ILE A 71 15.37 3.98 9.79
C ILE A 71 15.05 5.31 9.11
N LEU A 72 16.02 6.22 9.04
CA LEU A 72 15.84 7.50 8.37
C LEU A 72 15.48 7.31 6.89
N ALA A 73 16.20 6.41 6.19
CA ALA A 73 15.93 6.09 4.80
C ALA A 73 14.53 5.52 4.60
N GLN A 74 14.08 4.60 5.48
CA GLN A 74 12.72 4.04 5.40
C GLN A 74 11.64 5.09 5.62
N ILE A 75 11.81 6.03 6.56
CA ILE A 75 10.80 7.07 6.80
C ILE A 75 10.71 7.99 5.59
N VAL A 76 11.85 8.41 5.03
CA VAL A 76 11.87 9.24 3.81
C VAL A 76 11.19 8.52 2.65
N LEU A 77 11.51 7.23 2.44
CA LEU A 77 10.92 6.41 1.39
C LEU A 77 9.41 6.26 1.57
N LEU A 78 8.94 5.93 2.77
CA LEU A 78 7.51 5.76 3.07
C LEU A 78 6.75 7.08 2.94
N MET A 79 7.33 8.20 3.35
CA MET A 79 6.73 9.51 3.13
C MET A 79 6.59 9.80 1.64
N LEU A 80 7.64 9.60 0.84
CA LEU A 80 7.59 9.87 -0.59
C LEU A 80 6.57 8.94 -1.30
N ALA A 81 6.69 7.64 -1.05
CA ALA A 81 5.87 6.62 -1.69
C ALA A 81 4.40 6.69 -1.26
N GLY A 82 4.11 7.00 0.01
CA GLY A 82 2.76 7.02 0.55
C GLY A 82 2.05 8.37 0.42
N TYR A 83 2.77 9.50 0.46
CA TYR A 83 2.14 10.81 0.37
C TYR A 83 1.81 11.19 -1.07
N HIS A 84 2.81 11.19 -1.95
CA HIS A 84 2.63 11.76 -3.29
C HIS A 84 1.64 10.97 -4.14
N THR A 85 1.74 9.63 -4.13
CA THR A 85 0.84 8.75 -4.88
C THR A 85 -0.61 8.89 -4.42
N THR A 86 -0.84 8.88 -3.10
CA THR A 86 -2.18 9.02 -2.50
C THR A 86 -2.74 10.42 -2.75
N ALA A 87 -1.94 11.47 -2.63
CA ALA A 87 -2.39 12.84 -2.90
C ALA A 87 -2.85 13.02 -4.36
N VAL A 88 -2.08 12.45 -5.31
CA VAL A 88 -2.45 12.45 -6.73
C VAL A 88 -3.74 11.67 -6.96
N LEU A 89 -3.87 10.46 -6.39
CA LEU A 89 -5.09 9.65 -6.49
C LEU A 89 -6.31 10.41 -5.95
N LEU A 90 -6.22 11.00 -4.75
CA LEU A 90 -7.32 11.79 -4.18
C LEU A 90 -7.69 13.01 -5.04
N GLY A 91 -6.70 13.64 -5.68
CA GLY A 91 -6.92 14.68 -6.67
C GLY A 91 -7.73 14.18 -7.87
N TYR A 92 -7.39 13.01 -8.40
CA TYR A 92 -8.17 12.39 -9.49
C TYR A 92 -9.54 11.91 -9.04
N CYS A 93 -9.70 11.38 -7.83
CA CYS A 93 -10.99 11.01 -7.27
C CYS A 93 -11.92 12.23 -7.20
N THR A 94 -11.43 13.35 -6.65
CA THR A 94 -12.23 14.58 -6.55
C THR A 94 -12.58 15.15 -7.92
N TYR A 95 -11.64 15.10 -8.88
CA TYR A 95 -11.91 15.46 -10.27
C TYR A 95 -12.99 14.56 -10.91
N ALA A 96 -12.87 13.24 -10.77
CA ALA A 96 -13.81 12.26 -11.31
C ALA A 96 -15.23 12.46 -10.76
N LEU A 97 -15.36 12.70 -9.45
CA LEU A 97 -16.66 13.00 -8.83
C LEU A 97 -17.29 14.28 -9.38
N ALA A 98 -16.48 15.32 -9.63
CA ALA A 98 -16.97 16.58 -10.19
C ALA A 98 -17.47 16.45 -11.63
N ILE A 99 -16.83 15.62 -12.46
CA ILE A 99 -17.22 15.44 -13.87
C ILE A 99 -18.27 14.35 -14.08
N PHE A 100 -18.46 13.44 -13.11
CA PHE A 100 -19.47 12.38 -13.14
C PHE A 100 -20.45 12.47 -11.96
N PRO A 101 -21.41 13.42 -11.98
CA PRO A 101 -22.35 13.62 -10.87
C PRO A 101 -23.15 12.37 -10.48
N GLY A 102 -23.54 11.54 -11.46
CA GLY A 102 -24.26 10.30 -11.18
C GLY A 102 -23.45 9.27 -10.39
N VAL A 103 -22.12 9.23 -10.61
CA VAL A 103 -21.20 8.40 -9.82
C VAL A 103 -21.11 8.93 -8.39
N GLN A 104 -21.01 10.26 -8.25
CA GLN A 104 -20.96 10.92 -6.95
C GLN A 104 -22.23 10.67 -6.13
N GLU A 105 -23.42 10.81 -6.73
CA GLU A 105 -24.70 10.54 -6.07
C GLU A 105 -24.79 9.10 -5.58
N LYS A 106 -24.40 8.14 -6.42
CA LYS A 106 -24.42 6.72 -6.09
C LYS A 106 -23.44 6.38 -4.96
N LEU A 107 -22.22 6.94 -5.00
CA LEU A 107 -21.24 6.77 -3.94
C LEU A 107 -21.75 7.35 -2.62
N HIS A 108 -22.27 8.57 -2.66
CA HIS A 108 -22.83 9.24 -1.49
C HIS A 108 -24.00 8.48 -0.88
N ALA A 109 -24.86 7.88 -1.71
CA ALA A 109 -25.96 7.04 -1.26
C ALA A 109 -25.47 5.77 -0.55
N GLU A 110 -24.43 5.10 -1.06
CA GLU A 110 -23.80 3.97 -0.37
C GLU A 110 -23.26 4.39 0.99
N LEU A 111 -22.47 5.48 1.03
CA LEU A 111 -21.84 5.95 2.27
C LEU A 111 -22.89 6.34 3.32
N LYS A 112 -23.95 7.06 2.93
CA LYS A 112 -25.05 7.41 3.85
C LYS A 112 -25.82 6.19 4.37
N ARG A 113 -25.90 5.11 3.58
CA ARG A 113 -26.58 3.88 3.99
C ARG A 113 -25.75 3.12 5.02
N LEU A 114 -24.42 3.11 4.87
CA LEU A 114 -23.51 2.38 5.74
C LEU A 114 -23.09 3.17 6.99
N PHE A 115 -23.00 4.50 6.87
CA PHE A 115 -22.55 5.39 7.94
C PHE A 115 -23.65 6.40 8.27
N SER A 116 -24.29 6.22 9.43
CA SER A 116 -25.31 7.15 9.92
C SER A 116 -24.71 8.26 10.78
N LYS A 117 -23.58 7.97 11.43
CA LYS A 117 -22.79 8.90 12.24
C LYS A 117 -21.31 8.81 11.83
N GLU A 118 -20.56 9.87 12.15
CA GLU A 118 -19.12 9.90 11.92
C GLU A 118 -18.39 8.79 12.70
N GLU A 119 -18.89 8.43 13.88
CA GLU A 119 -18.41 7.34 14.72
C GLU A 119 -18.49 5.95 14.04
N ASP A 120 -19.36 5.80 13.04
CA ASP A 120 -19.51 4.55 12.29
C ASP A 120 -18.35 4.33 11.30
N ILE A 121 -17.57 5.38 11.00
CA ILE A 121 -16.42 5.31 10.08
C ILE A 121 -15.23 4.72 10.83
N ASN A 122 -15.11 3.40 10.78
CA ASN A 122 -13.99 2.64 11.30
C ASN A 122 -13.45 1.65 10.25
N TYR A 123 -12.32 1.02 10.56
CA TYR A 123 -11.62 0.14 9.63
C TYR A 123 -12.48 -1.05 9.19
N GLU A 124 -13.25 -1.63 10.11
CA GLU A 124 -14.11 -2.78 9.87
C GLU A 124 -15.24 -2.42 8.90
N ASN A 125 -15.89 -1.28 9.13
CA ASN A 125 -17.03 -0.84 8.34
C ASN A 125 -16.62 -0.30 6.95
N LEU A 126 -15.40 0.21 6.80
CA LEU A 126 -14.88 0.61 5.48
C LEU A 126 -14.78 -0.57 4.50
N ASN A 127 -14.48 -1.78 4.99
CA ASN A 127 -14.45 -2.99 4.15
C ASN A 127 -15.83 -3.36 3.57
N ALA A 128 -16.93 -2.82 4.12
CA ALA A 128 -18.28 -3.04 3.59
C ALA A 128 -18.63 -2.12 2.40
N CYS A 129 -17.77 -1.14 2.07
CA CYS A 129 -18.03 -0.14 1.03
C CYS A 129 -17.63 -0.65 -0.35
N VAL A 130 -18.47 -1.51 -0.93
CA VAL A 130 -18.19 -2.16 -2.22
C VAL A 130 -18.11 -1.16 -3.37
N TYR A 131 -19.00 -0.16 -3.43
CA TYR A 131 -18.99 0.83 -4.50
C TYR A 131 -17.87 1.85 -4.34
N LEU A 132 -17.50 2.21 -3.11
CA LEU A 132 -16.29 3.00 -2.84
C LEU A 132 -15.03 2.30 -3.37
N ASP A 133 -14.87 1.01 -3.10
CA ASP A 133 -13.73 0.22 -3.59
C ASP A 133 -13.70 0.15 -5.12
N ALA A 134 -14.86 -0.07 -5.75
CA ALA A 134 -15.01 -0.04 -7.20
C ALA A 134 -14.66 1.34 -7.79
N PHE A 135 -15.10 2.43 -7.14
CA PHE A 135 -14.80 3.80 -7.57
C PHE A 135 -13.30 4.12 -7.49
N ILE A 136 -12.65 3.74 -6.39
CA ILE A 136 -11.19 3.92 -6.23
C ILE A 136 -10.44 3.09 -7.27
N SER A 137 -10.85 1.84 -7.47
CA SER A 137 -10.25 0.94 -8.46
C SER A 137 -10.38 1.48 -9.89
N GLU A 138 -11.55 2.00 -10.26
CA GLU A 138 -11.77 2.58 -11.59
C GLU A 138 -11.00 3.90 -11.77
N THR A 139 -10.89 4.70 -10.71
CA THR A 139 -10.03 5.90 -10.73
C THR A 139 -8.56 5.53 -10.91
N LEU A 140 -8.08 4.45 -10.27
CA LEU A 140 -6.71 3.94 -10.46
C LEU A 140 -6.49 3.34 -11.85
N ARG A 141 -7.51 2.71 -12.45
CA ARG A 141 -7.45 2.23 -13.83
C ARG A 141 -7.24 3.41 -14.78
N TYR A 142 -8.11 4.42 -14.70
CA TYR A 142 -8.14 5.53 -15.65
C TYR A 142 -7.04 6.58 -15.39
N TYR A 143 -6.73 6.87 -14.13
CA TYR A 143 -5.75 7.85 -13.68
C TYR A 143 -4.70 7.26 -12.73
N PRO A 144 -3.86 6.31 -13.18
CA PRO A 144 -2.86 5.69 -12.33
C PRO A 144 -1.76 6.70 -11.95
N PRO A 145 -1.45 6.91 -10.65
CA PRO A 145 -0.35 7.78 -10.24
C PRO A 145 1.03 7.34 -10.75
N VAL A 146 1.19 6.05 -11.07
CA VAL A 146 2.40 5.46 -11.67
C VAL A 146 2.02 4.85 -13.02
N VAL A 147 2.50 5.44 -14.10
CA VAL A 147 2.08 5.08 -15.47
C VAL A 147 2.87 3.93 -16.08
N ALA A 148 4.07 3.65 -15.57
CA ALA A 148 4.91 2.56 -16.03
C ALA A 148 5.88 2.10 -14.93
N TYR A 149 6.33 0.85 -15.03
CA TYR A 149 7.29 0.24 -14.10
C TYR A 149 8.49 -0.28 -14.87
N ASP A 150 9.70 -0.02 -14.36
CA ASP A 150 10.93 -0.59 -14.90
C ASP A 150 11.37 -1.80 -14.08
N LEU A 151 11.63 -2.90 -14.78
CA LEU A 151 12.19 -4.13 -14.21
C LEU A 151 13.48 -4.47 -14.94
N VAL A 152 14.39 -5.15 -14.26
CA VAL A 152 15.59 -5.73 -14.88
C VAL A 152 15.57 -7.23 -14.60
N ALA A 153 15.68 -8.04 -15.66
CA ALA A 153 15.67 -9.48 -15.54
C ALA A 153 16.87 -9.96 -14.70
N SER A 154 16.61 -10.56 -13.54
CA SER A 154 17.67 -11.07 -12.64
C SER A 154 18.29 -12.38 -13.13
N LYS A 155 17.58 -13.09 -14.01
CA LYS A 155 17.95 -14.34 -14.67
C LYS A 155 17.18 -14.44 -15.99
N ASP A 156 17.64 -15.35 -16.85
CA ASP A 156 16.93 -15.71 -18.07
C ASP A 156 15.52 -16.23 -17.74
N TYR A 157 14.52 -15.77 -18.49
CA TYR A 157 13.11 -16.11 -18.28
C TYR A 157 12.40 -16.34 -19.62
N ASN A 158 11.79 -17.52 -19.78
CA ASN A 158 10.95 -17.83 -20.94
C ASN A 158 9.51 -17.42 -20.65
N LEU A 159 8.95 -16.56 -21.49
CA LEU A 159 7.53 -16.22 -21.46
C LEU A 159 6.67 -17.38 -22.02
N PRO A 160 5.37 -17.43 -21.70
CA PRO A 160 4.46 -18.48 -22.15
C PRO A 160 4.35 -18.63 -23.68
N ASP A 161 4.62 -17.55 -24.42
CA ASP A 161 4.62 -17.50 -25.89
C ASP A 161 5.96 -17.97 -26.50
N GLY A 162 6.94 -18.35 -25.68
CA GLY A 162 8.25 -18.82 -26.08
C GLY A 162 9.31 -17.72 -26.22
N LEU A 163 8.99 -16.45 -25.94
CA LEU A 163 9.97 -15.37 -25.97
C LEU A 163 10.95 -15.49 -24.79
N LEU A 164 12.25 -15.54 -25.09
CA LEU A 164 13.32 -15.52 -24.08
C LEU A 164 13.68 -14.09 -23.70
N ILE A 165 13.54 -13.76 -22.42
CA ILE A 165 14.07 -12.55 -21.80
C ILE A 165 15.40 -12.90 -21.15
N GLU A 166 16.50 -12.42 -21.72
CA GLU A 166 17.84 -12.63 -21.19
C GLU A 166 18.08 -11.85 -19.89
N LYS A 167 18.93 -12.38 -19.02
CA LYS A 167 19.40 -11.70 -17.82
C LYS A 167 19.99 -10.33 -18.16
N GLY A 168 19.60 -9.32 -17.39
CA GLY A 168 20.08 -7.95 -17.53
C GLY A 168 19.26 -7.09 -18.50
N VAL A 169 18.34 -7.69 -19.27
CA VAL A 169 17.39 -6.93 -20.10
C VAL A 169 16.48 -6.10 -19.20
N ARG A 170 16.30 -4.83 -19.57
CA ARG A 170 15.33 -3.92 -18.95
C ARG A 170 13.97 -4.11 -19.62
N ILE A 171 12.95 -4.31 -18.82
CA ILE A 171 11.55 -4.44 -19.23
C ILE A 171 10.82 -3.22 -18.70
N ASN A 172 10.14 -2.49 -19.57
CA ASN A 172 9.22 -1.43 -19.17
C ASN A 172 7.79 -1.98 -19.25
N PHE A 173 7.07 -1.99 -18.14
CA PHE A 173 5.66 -2.39 -18.08
C PHE A 173 4.78 -1.13 -18.16
N PRO A 174 4.04 -0.92 -19.27
CA PRO A 174 3.26 0.30 -19.47
C PRO A 174 1.87 0.19 -18.84
N ALA A 175 1.80 0.34 -17.51
CA ALA A 175 0.56 0.18 -16.75
C ALA A 175 -0.61 1.02 -17.29
N TYR A 176 -0.35 2.28 -17.65
CA TYR A 176 -1.39 3.15 -18.24
C TYR A 176 -1.96 2.57 -19.53
N ALA A 177 -1.11 2.06 -20.43
CA ALA A 177 -1.55 1.49 -21.70
C ALA A 177 -2.38 0.22 -21.48
N VAL A 178 -1.94 -0.66 -20.57
CA VAL A 178 -2.67 -1.89 -20.21
C VAL A 178 -4.04 -1.56 -19.62
N HIS A 179 -4.12 -0.55 -18.75
CA HIS A 179 -5.39 -0.12 -18.14
C HIS A 179 -6.39 0.49 -19.14
N HIS A 180 -5.94 0.88 -20.33
CA HIS A 180 -6.77 1.45 -21.40
C HIS A 180 -6.78 0.56 -22.65
N ASP A 181 -6.40 -0.71 -22.52
CA ASP A 181 -6.39 -1.64 -23.63
C ASP A 181 -7.83 -2.12 -23.91
N PRO A 182 -8.37 -1.89 -25.13
CA PRO A 182 -9.72 -2.30 -25.50
C PRO A 182 -9.90 -3.83 -25.54
N GLU A 183 -8.82 -4.62 -25.53
CA GLU A 183 -8.90 -6.08 -25.39
C GLU A 183 -9.39 -6.48 -23.98
N TYR A 184 -9.05 -5.70 -22.95
CA TYR A 184 -9.37 -6.00 -21.55
C TYR A 184 -10.49 -5.12 -20.98
N TYR A 185 -10.70 -3.92 -21.53
CA TYR A 185 -11.69 -2.95 -21.03
C TYR A 185 -12.60 -2.46 -22.15
N GLU A 186 -13.90 -2.66 -22.00
CA GLU A 186 -14.89 -2.12 -22.94
C GLU A 186 -15.00 -0.59 -22.80
N ASN A 187 -14.82 0.15 -23.90
CA ASN A 187 -14.77 1.63 -23.91
C ASN A 187 -13.72 2.18 -22.92
N PRO A 188 -12.43 1.87 -23.16
CA PRO A 188 -11.35 2.12 -22.22
C PRO A 188 -11.14 3.58 -21.84
#